data_AF-A0A803J523-F1
#
_entry.id   AF-A0A803J523-F1
#
_cell.length_a   1.000
_cell.length_b   1.000
_cell.length_c   1.000
_cell.angle_alpha   90.00
_cell.angle_beta   90.00
_cell.angle_gamma   90.00
#
_symmetry.space_group_name_H-M   'P 1'
#
loop_
_entity.id
_entity.type
_entity.pdbx_description
1 polymer ?
#
loop_
_entity_poly.entity_id
_entity_poly.type
_entity_poly.pdbx_seq_one_letter_code
_entity_poly.pdbx_strand_id
1 'polypeptide(L)'
;MSSLCTLQHIGLEPEPDHTRTVRLTLREDSPERNDPNKVKPVGRAFALISSRPLRGSPPLNSELIKSKDGDEEIIKVYLKAKAQEKANHEWNVSQLRNEVRQIQEVHVERQNGLRRYGDSWRGAQAAHQEEEFPLDNGKDMRQTAQRLFAKLQEAEKRQHADRKMFEEKLSQCQAEAEQNRRGRLEAQENAAERQKEVEELRRLMSGMEKEHQQLLQKMKQNEDELGKMKSQEKQDEPFQERCEELEKTVGNLKEKIHHLDDMLKSQQRKVRQMIEQLQNSRTAMQEKDSVIQELREKVSWLQAENLELQDKLDHFMSNNPGHTSYLSRGYSKPPAPNFKRVYLPPGSGRPFPLIKLVET
;
A
#
# COMPACT_ATOMS: atom_id res chain seq x y z
N MET A 1 7.07 12.45 -24.73
CA MET A 1 6.61 11.05 -24.62
C MET A 1 6.94 10.35 -25.93
N SER A 2 7.91 9.44 -25.90
CA SER A 2 8.33 8.64 -27.05
C SER A 2 7.22 7.64 -27.38
N SER A 3 6.56 7.78 -28.53
CA SER A 3 5.52 6.85 -28.98
C SER A 3 6.13 5.46 -29.22
N LEU A 4 5.54 4.42 -28.61
CA LEU A 4 5.98 3.02 -28.69
C LEU A 4 5.58 2.32 -30.00
N CYS A 5 4.79 3.00 -30.84
CA CYS A 5 4.29 2.47 -32.11
C CYS A 5 4.35 3.51 -33.24
N THR A 6 4.43 3.00 -34.48
CA THR A 6 4.33 3.78 -35.72
C THR A 6 3.02 3.45 -36.44
N LEU A 7 2.33 4.50 -36.88
CA LEU A 7 1.07 4.43 -37.63
C LEU A 7 1.39 4.69 -39.11
N GLN A 8 1.10 3.72 -39.97
CA GLN A 8 1.28 3.82 -41.42
C GLN A 8 -0.08 3.73 -42.12
N HIS A 9 -0.43 4.71 -42.94
CA HIS A 9 -1.68 4.68 -43.70
C HIS A 9 -1.58 3.62 -44.81
N ILE A 10 -2.54 2.69 -44.85
CA ILE A 10 -2.58 1.62 -45.86
C ILE A 10 -3.98 1.61 -46.45
N GLY A 11 -4.13 2.31 -47.58
CA GLY A 11 -5.37 2.38 -48.32
C GLY A 11 -5.20 3.30 -49.53
N LEU A 12 -5.20 2.68 -50.71
CA LEU A 12 -5.42 3.27 -52.02
C LEU A 12 -6.93 3.30 -52.30
N GLU A 13 -7.37 4.31 -53.05
CA GLU A 13 -8.73 4.57 -53.57
C GLU A 13 -9.82 5.01 -52.57
N PRO A 14 -10.63 6.04 -52.93
CA PRO A 14 -11.63 6.64 -52.06
C PRO A 14 -12.96 5.87 -52.12
N GLU A 15 -13.14 4.90 -51.24
CA GLU A 15 -14.48 4.38 -50.94
C GLU A 15 -15.33 5.48 -50.28
N PRO A 16 -16.65 5.54 -50.53
CA PRO A 16 -17.53 6.66 -50.14
C PRO A 16 -17.74 6.77 -48.61
N ASP A 17 -17.39 5.71 -47.88
CA ASP A 17 -17.37 5.72 -46.43
C ASP A 17 -16.07 6.38 -45.96
N HIS A 18 -16.18 7.46 -45.19
CA HIS A 18 -15.09 8.33 -44.73
C HIS A 18 -14.19 7.66 -43.67
N THR A 19 -13.83 6.41 -43.92
CA THR A 19 -13.03 5.51 -43.11
C THR A 19 -11.61 5.50 -43.60
N ARG A 20 -10.66 5.78 -42.69
CA ARG A 20 -9.22 5.64 -42.98
C ARG A 20 -8.70 4.36 -42.35
N THR A 21 -8.04 3.55 -43.16
CA THR A 21 -7.39 2.32 -42.72
C THR A 21 -5.92 2.61 -42.43
N VAL A 22 -5.51 2.36 -41.20
CA VAL A 22 -4.14 2.57 -40.73
C VAL A 22 -3.60 1.27 -40.15
N ARG A 23 -2.36 0.94 -40.52
CA ARG A 23 -1.60 -0.15 -39.93
C ARG A 23 -0.78 0.38 -38.76
N LEU A 24 -0.83 -0.37 -37.66
CA LEU A 24 -0.07 -0.08 -36.46
C LEU A 24 1.08 -1.08 -36.37
N THR A 25 2.31 -0.59 -36.22
CA THR A 25 3.51 -1.44 -36.08
C THR A 25 4.23 -1.06 -34.79
N LEU A 26 4.55 -2.05 -33.93
CA LEU A 26 5.40 -1.84 -32.76
C LEU A 26 6.88 -1.75 -33.19
N ARG A 27 7.66 -0.90 -32.52
CA ARG A 27 9.08 -0.66 -32.87
C ARG A 27 10.01 -1.87 -32.70
N GLU A 28 9.59 -2.91 -31.97
CA GLU A 28 10.41 -4.10 -31.74
C GLU A 28 10.34 -5.15 -32.87
N ASP A 29 9.40 -5.03 -33.81
CA ASP A 29 9.22 -5.97 -34.92
C ASP A 29 9.81 -5.45 -36.24
N SER A 30 11.09 -5.05 -36.24
CA SER A 30 11.84 -4.85 -37.48
C SER A 30 12.23 -6.20 -38.10
N PRO A 31 12.08 -6.41 -39.43
CA PRO A 31 12.09 -7.73 -40.06
C PRO A 31 13.50 -8.33 -40.31
N GLU A 32 14.53 -7.86 -39.61
CA GLU A 32 15.90 -8.36 -39.79
C GLU A 32 16.32 -9.24 -38.62
N ARG A 33 15.78 -10.47 -38.56
CA ARG A 33 16.46 -11.64 -37.98
C ARG A 33 15.61 -12.89 -38.19
N ASN A 34 15.96 -13.66 -39.23
CA ASN A 34 15.52 -15.03 -39.40
C ASN A 34 16.21 -15.89 -38.34
N ASP A 35 15.46 -16.33 -37.33
CA ASP A 35 15.89 -17.29 -36.31
C ASP A 35 14.81 -18.39 -36.26
N PRO A 36 15.13 -19.66 -36.61
CA PRO A 36 14.11 -20.69 -36.88
C PRO A 36 13.41 -21.25 -35.62
N ASN A 37 13.58 -20.65 -34.43
CA ASN A 37 13.06 -21.17 -33.17
C ASN A 37 12.24 -20.15 -32.35
N LYS A 38 11.51 -19.23 -33.00
CA LYS A 38 10.57 -18.33 -32.30
C LYS A 38 9.11 -18.58 -32.71
N VAL A 39 8.27 -18.65 -31.68
CA VAL A 39 6.81 -18.71 -31.71
C VAL A 39 6.26 -17.67 -32.68
N LYS A 40 5.21 -18.06 -33.43
CA LYS A 40 4.56 -17.27 -34.49
C LYS A 40 4.34 -15.80 -34.07
N PRO A 41 4.61 -14.82 -34.95
CA PRO A 41 4.38 -13.41 -34.63
C PRO A 41 2.90 -13.16 -34.35
N VAL A 42 2.63 -12.41 -33.29
CA VAL A 42 1.28 -11.98 -32.90
C VAL A 42 0.69 -11.14 -34.03
N GLY A 43 -0.62 -11.32 -34.27
CA GLY A 43 -1.31 -11.04 -35.52
C GLY A 43 -1.19 -9.61 -36.08
N ARG A 44 -1.49 -9.48 -37.37
CA ARG A 44 -1.53 -8.19 -38.08
C ARG A 44 -2.69 -7.34 -37.54
N ALA A 45 -2.39 -6.22 -36.90
CA ALA A 45 -3.41 -5.30 -36.40
C ALA A 45 -3.70 -4.17 -37.42
N PHE A 46 -4.98 -4.06 -37.82
CA PHE A 46 -5.48 -2.97 -38.65
C PHE A 46 -6.46 -2.12 -37.82
N ALA A 47 -6.32 -0.79 -37.89
CA ALA A 47 -7.21 0.15 -37.23
C ALA A 47 -8.06 0.88 -38.27
N LEU A 48 -9.36 0.95 -38.01
CA LEU A 48 -10.36 1.61 -38.84
C LEU A 48 -10.84 2.87 -38.11
N ILE A 49 -10.51 4.04 -38.65
CA ILE A 49 -10.89 5.32 -38.04
C ILE A 49 -12.08 5.90 -38.81
N SER A 50 -13.24 6.01 -38.15
CA SER A 50 -14.43 6.65 -38.70
C SER A 50 -14.63 8.06 -38.13
N SER A 51 -14.93 9.02 -38.99
CA SER A 51 -14.94 10.45 -38.68
C SER A 51 -16.32 10.99 -38.23
N ARG A 52 -17.36 10.14 -38.15
CA ARG A 52 -18.74 10.60 -37.88
C ARG A 52 -19.51 9.62 -36.97
N PRO A 53 -20.00 10.05 -35.79
CA PRO A 53 -20.95 9.24 -35.02
C PRO A 53 -22.34 9.33 -35.68
N LEU A 54 -22.98 8.18 -35.94
CA LEU A 54 -24.37 8.13 -36.40
C LEU A 54 -25.29 8.60 -35.26
N ARG A 55 -26.15 9.61 -35.54
CA ARG A 55 -27.06 10.20 -34.55
C ARG A 55 -27.87 9.10 -33.84
N GLY A 56 -27.79 9.07 -32.51
CA GLY A 56 -28.65 8.23 -31.66
C GLY A 56 -28.04 6.91 -31.17
N SER A 57 -26.73 6.70 -31.28
CA SER A 57 -26.08 5.51 -30.69
C SER A 57 -25.75 5.71 -29.19
N PRO A 58 -25.92 4.68 -28.33
CA PRO A 58 -25.51 4.73 -26.92
C PRO A 58 -23.98 4.91 -26.79
N PRO A 59 -23.47 5.38 -25.65
CA PRO A 59 -22.02 5.45 -25.43
C PRO A 59 -21.43 4.04 -25.46
N LEU A 60 -20.66 3.76 -26.52
CA LEU A 60 -20.11 2.44 -26.80
C LEU A 60 -18.87 2.21 -25.91
N ASN A 61 -19.04 1.48 -24.82
CA ASN A 61 -17.95 0.83 -24.12
C ASN A 61 -17.36 -0.25 -25.05
N SER A 62 -16.05 -0.48 -24.98
CA SER A 62 -15.35 -1.47 -25.83
C SER A 62 -15.99 -2.85 -25.69
N GLU A 63 -16.78 -3.26 -26.68
CA GLU A 63 -17.42 -4.56 -26.70
C GLU A 63 -16.57 -5.51 -27.55
N LEU A 64 -16.17 -6.64 -26.95
CA LEU A 64 -15.33 -7.65 -27.57
C LEU A 64 -16.22 -8.57 -28.43
N ILE A 65 -16.18 -8.39 -29.75
CA ILE A 65 -16.94 -9.23 -30.69
C ILE A 65 -16.05 -10.39 -31.12
N LYS A 66 -16.41 -11.62 -30.72
CA LYS A 66 -15.74 -12.84 -31.19
C LYS A 66 -16.30 -13.24 -32.55
N SER A 67 -15.43 -13.39 -33.55
CA SER A 67 -15.78 -13.96 -34.86
C SER A 67 -16.25 -15.40 -34.71
N LYS A 68 -17.19 -15.84 -35.56
CA LYS A 68 -17.67 -17.24 -35.59
C LYS A 68 -16.67 -18.20 -36.24
N ASP A 69 -15.62 -17.69 -36.89
CA ASP A 69 -14.53 -18.48 -37.46
C ASP A 69 -13.20 -18.06 -36.83
N GLY A 70 -12.86 -18.73 -35.72
CA GLY A 70 -11.51 -19.21 -35.50
C GLY A 70 -10.47 -18.28 -34.91
N ASP A 71 -9.98 -17.27 -35.64
CA ASP A 71 -8.60 -16.79 -35.37
C ASP A 71 -8.35 -15.27 -35.50
N GLU A 72 -9.38 -14.42 -35.40
CA GLU A 72 -9.18 -12.96 -35.40
C GLU A 72 -9.98 -12.25 -34.30
N GLU A 73 -9.27 -11.65 -33.34
CA GLU A 73 -9.83 -10.78 -32.31
C GLU A 73 -9.96 -9.34 -32.85
N ILE A 74 -11.17 -8.91 -33.19
CA ILE A 74 -11.43 -7.56 -33.70
C ILE A 74 -11.71 -6.62 -32.51
N ILE A 75 -10.71 -5.81 -32.15
CA ILE A 75 -10.87 -4.76 -31.15
C ILE A 75 -11.31 -3.47 -31.86
N LYS A 76 -12.59 -3.11 -31.75
CA LYS A 76 -13.10 -1.80 -32.20
C LYS A 76 -12.71 -0.73 -31.18
N VAL A 77 -11.64 0.01 -31.48
CA VAL A 77 -11.20 1.16 -30.69
C VAL A 77 -11.73 2.45 -31.29
N TYR A 78 -12.62 3.14 -30.56
CA TYR A 78 -13.11 4.45 -30.94
C TYR A 78 -12.21 5.53 -30.32
N LEU A 79 -11.46 6.26 -31.14
CA LEU A 79 -10.68 7.40 -30.67
C LEU A 79 -11.64 8.56 -30.36
N LYS A 80 -11.78 8.88 -29.07
CA LYS A 80 -12.53 10.04 -28.60
C LYS A 80 -11.76 11.30 -29.00
N ALA A 81 -12.12 11.88 -30.14
CA ALA A 81 -11.69 13.25 -30.46
C ALA A 81 -12.16 14.14 -29.30
N LYS A 82 -11.22 14.77 -28.59
CA LYS A 82 -11.56 15.74 -27.54
C LYS A 82 -12.27 16.91 -28.21
N ALA A 83 -13.60 16.90 -28.17
CA ALA A 83 -14.45 17.98 -28.67
C ALA A 83 -14.01 19.35 -28.10
N GLN A 84 -13.44 19.36 -26.89
CA GLN A 84 -12.84 20.52 -26.24
C GLN A 84 -11.67 21.13 -27.05
N GLU A 85 -10.75 20.31 -27.56
CA GLU A 85 -9.59 20.81 -28.32
C GLU A 85 -10.02 21.35 -29.69
N LYS A 86 -11.03 20.73 -30.32
CA LYS A 86 -11.60 21.23 -31.57
C LYS A 86 -12.36 22.55 -31.37
N ALA A 87 -13.16 22.67 -30.30
CA ALA A 87 -13.87 23.90 -29.97
C ALA A 87 -12.92 25.05 -29.64
N ASN A 88 -11.83 24.77 -28.90
CA ASN A 88 -10.80 25.76 -28.60
C ASN A 88 -10.08 26.23 -29.87
N HIS A 89 -9.79 25.32 -30.80
CA HIS A 89 -9.18 25.68 -32.08
C HIS A 89 -10.12 26.53 -32.95
N GLU A 90 -11.40 26.17 -33.06
CA GLU A 90 -12.40 26.94 -33.81
C GLU A 90 -12.62 28.34 -33.22
N TRP A 91 -12.61 28.47 -31.88
CA TRP A 91 -12.69 29.75 -31.19
C TRP A 91 -11.47 30.64 -31.46
N ASN A 92 -10.26 30.09 -31.35
CA ASN A 92 -9.01 30.81 -31.66
C ASN A 92 -8.97 31.30 -33.12
N VAL A 93 -9.39 30.46 -34.07
CA VAL A 93 -9.46 30.83 -35.50
C VAL A 93 -10.47 31.96 -35.73
N SER A 94 -11.61 31.92 -35.04
CA SER A 94 -12.64 32.96 -35.14
C SER A 94 -12.17 34.29 -34.56
N GLN A 95 -11.44 34.26 -33.44
CA GLN A 95 -10.85 35.46 -32.84
C GLN A 95 -9.81 36.09 -33.77
N LEU A 96 -8.86 35.30 -34.29
CA LEU A 96 -7.85 35.79 -35.24
C LEU A 96 -8.48 36.40 -36.49
N ARG A 97 -9.57 35.81 -37.00
CA ARG A 97 -10.30 36.35 -38.15
C ARG A 97 -10.96 37.71 -37.86
N ASN A 98 -11.42 37.94 -36.63
CA ASN A 98 -11.96 39.23 -36.21
C ASN A 98 -10.87 40.29 -36.02
N GLU A 99 -9.72 39.90 -35.45
CA GLU A 99 -8.56 40.80 -35.31
C GLU A 99 -8.03 41.24 -36.68
N VAL A 100 -7.89 40.31 -37.63
CA VAL A 100 -7.48 40.64 -39.01
C VAL A 100 -8.47 41.60 -39.67
N ARG A 101 -9.77 41.43 -39.44
CA ARG A 101 -10.80 42.35 -39.95
C ARG A 101 -10.63 43.75 -39.38
N GLN A 102 -10.43 43.90 -38.07
CA GLN A 102 -10.19 45.20 -37.43
C GLN A 102 -8.93 45.88 -37.97
N ILE A 103 -7.83 45.13 -38.12
CA ILE A 103 -6.59 45.69 -38.68
C ILE A 103 -6.82 46.18 -40.11
N GLN A 104 -7.57 45.44 -40.90
CA GLN A 104 -7.85 45.79 -42.29
C GLN A 104 -8.77 47.02 -42.39
N GLU A 105 -9.73 47.17 -41.48
CA GLU A 105 -10.62 48.34 -41.38
C GLU A 105 -9.84 49.62 -41.01
N VAL A 106 -8.98 49.56 -39.99
CA VAL A 106 -8.10 50.68 -39.59
C VAL A 106 -7.15 51.08 -40.73
N HIS A 107 -6.65 50.11 -41.49
CA HIS A 107 -5.77 50.39 -42.63
C HIS A 107 -6.50 51.17 -43.75
N VAL A 108 -7.75 50.78 -44.04
CA VAL A 108 -8.59 51.46 -45.04
C VAL A 108 -8.96 52.88 -44.58
N GLU A 109 -9.31 53.07 -43.31
CA GLU A 109 -9.59 54.40 -42.76
C GLU A 109 -8.36 55.31 -42.82
N ARG A 110 -7.18 54.80 -42.48
CA ARG A 110 -5.92 55.56 -42.59
C ARG A 110 -5.61 55.96 -44.04
N GLN A 111 -5.82 55.06 -45.00
CA GLN A 111 -5.61 55.33 -46.42
C GLN A 111 -6.62 56.37 -46.97
N ASN A 112 -7.87 56.28 -46.53
CA ASN A 112 -8.92 57.23 -46.89
C ASN A 112 -8.69 58.63 -46.28
N GLY A 113 -8.22 58.69 -45.03
CA GLY A 113 -7.85 59.96 -44.38
C GLY A 113 -6.74 60.69 -45.13
N LEU A 114 -5.74 59.96 -45.63
CA LEU A 114 -4.63 60.54 -46.40
C LEU A 114 -5.08 61.06 -47.78
N ARG A 115 -6.00 60.36 -48.46
CA ARG A 115 -6.61 60.82 -49.72
C ARG A 115 -7.41 62.11 -49.53
N ARG A 116 -8.22 62.21 -48.48
CA ARG A 116 -9.03 63.42 -48.21
C ARG A 116 -8.17 64.67 -47.96
N TYR A 117 -7.02 64.53 -47.30
CA TYR A 117 -6.08 65.64 -47.16
C TYR A 117 -5.47 66.04 -48.52
N GLY A 118 -5.05 65.09 -49.35
CA GLY A 118 -4.48 65.35 -50.67
C GLY A 118 -5.43 66.05 -51.65
N ASP A 119 -6.71 65.69 -51.64
CA ASP A 119 -7.72 66.28 -52.53
C ASP A 119 -8.13 67.70 -52.09
N SER A 120 -8.13 67.97 -50.78
CA SER A 120 -8.39 69.31 -50.23
C SER A 120 -7.30 70.33 -50.63
N TRP A 121 -6.03 69.92 -50.62
CA TRP A 121 -4.92 70.78 -51.05
C TRP A 121 -4.94 71.05 -52.56
N ARG A 122 -5.33 70.05 -53.37
CA ARG A 122 -5.42 70.17 -54.83
C ARG A 122 -6.56 71.09 -55.28
N GLY A 123 -7.68 71.09 -54.55
CA GLY A 123 -8.81 72.00 -54.79
C GLY A 123 -8.52 73.47 -54.44
N ALA A 124 -7.73 73.72 -53.38
CA ALA A 124 -7.33 75.08 -53.00
C ALA A 124 -6.39 75.75 -54.01
N GLN A 125 -5.52 74.99 -54.67
CA GLN A 125 -4.66 75.49 -55.74
C GLN A 125 -5.42 75.92 -57.01
N ALA A 126 -6.53 75.24 -57.33
CA ALA A 126 -7.34 75.54 -58.51
C ALA A 126 -8.18 76.83 -58.38
N ALA A 127 -8.39 77.33 -57.15
CA ALA A 127 -9.17 78.54 -56.88
C ALA A 127 -8.39 79.86 -57.06
N HIS A 128 -7.07 79.79 -57.27
CA HIS A 128 -6.25 80.95 -57.66
C HIS A 128 -6.31 81.15 -59.18
N GLN A 129 -7.47 81.57 -59.71
CA GLN A 129 -7.52 82.18 -61.05
C GLN A 129 -7.08 83.64 -60.95
N GLU A 130 -6.11 84.03 -61.79
CA GLU A 130 -5.65 85.41 -61.95
C GLU A 130 -6.82 86.30 -62.39
N GLU A 131 -7.33 87.13 -61.48
CA GLU A 131 -8.26 88.21 -61.79
C GLU A 131 -7.49 89.29 -62.58
N GLU A 132 -7.79 89.46 -63.87
CA GLU A 132 -7.19 90.49 -64.72
C GLU A 132 -7.77 91.87 -64.35
N PHE A 133 -6.93 92.80 -63.86
CA PHE A 133 -7.36 94.09 -63.31
C PHE A 133 -7.34 95.20 -64.38
N PRO A 134 -8.45 95.90 -64.65
CA PRO A 134 -8.47 97.05 -65.56
C PRO A 134 -7.67 98.23 -64.97
N LEU A 135 -6.69 98.73 -65.73
CA LEU A 135 -5.69 99.72 -65.29
C LEU A 135 -6.02 101.18 -65.68
N ASP A 136 -7.17 101.44 -66.32
CA ASP A 136 -7.33 102.64 -67.16
C ASP A 136 -7.97 103.88 -66.49
N ASN A 137 -8.25 103.87 -65.17
CA ASN A 137 -8.79 105.04 -64.44
C ASN A 137 -8.37 105.09 -62.96
N GLY A 138 -7.96 106.27 -62.46
CA GLY A 138 -7.49 106.44 -61.08
C GLY A 138 -8.53 106.16 -59.97
N LYS A 139 -9.82 106.22 -60.30
CA LYS A 139 -10.93 105.85 -59.40
C LYS A 139 -11.12 104.34 -59.32
N ASP A 140 -10.88 103.63 -60.44
CA ASP A 140 -10.97 102.17 -60.53
C ASP A 140 -9.79 101.51 -59.82
N MET A 141 -8.59 102.09 -59.92
CA MET A 141 -7.42 101.61 -59.17
C MET A 141 -7.60 101.69 -57.64
N ARG A 142 -8.20 102.78 -57.14
CA ARG A 142 -8.51 102.92 -55.70
C ARG A 142 -9.53 101.87 -55.24
N GLN A 143 -10.56 101.60 -56.05
CA GLN A 143 -11.56 100.57 -55.73
C GLN A 143 -10.95 99.17 -55.78
N THR A 144 -10.08 98.89 -56.75
CA THR A 144 -9.34 97.64 -56.87
C THR A 144 -8.42 97.41 -55.68
N ALA A 145 -7.67 98.43 -55.24
CA ALA A 145 -6.83 98.35 -54.05
C ALA A 145 -7.64 98.08 -52.77
N GLN A 146 -8.81 98.73 -52.62
CA GLN A 146 -9.70 98.48 -51.48
C GLN A 146 -10.27 97.05 -51.48
N ARG A 147 -10.67 96.53 -52.65
CA ARG A 147 -11.14 95.15 -52.80
C ARG A 147 -10.03 94.14 -52.48
N LEU A 148 -8.81 94.38 -52.96
CA LEU A 148 -7.67 93.52 -52.66
C LEU A 148 -7.33 93.53 -51.18
N PHE A 149 -7.30 94.70 -50.54
CA PHE A 149 -7.08 94.82 -49.11
C PHE A 149 -8.15 94.08 -48.29
N ALA A 150 -9.42 94.19 -48.68
CA ALA A 150 -10.52 93.44 -48.05
C ALA A 150 -10.36 91.92 -48.23
N LYS A 151 -10.03 91.45 -49.44
CA LYS A 151 -9.75 90.03 -49.72
C LYS A 151 -8.57 89.52 -48.87
N LEU A 152 -7.50 90.29 -48.74
CA LEU A 152 -6.33 89.96 -47.93
C LEU A 152 -6.69 89.89 -46.44
N GLN A 153 -7.43 90.88 -45.94
CA GLN A 153 -7.88 90.92 -44.54
C GLN A 153 -8.86 89.78 -44.22
N GLU A 154 -9.73 89.39 -45.15
CA GLU A 154 -10.58 88.22 -44.97
C GLU A 154 -9.78 86.91 -45.03
N ALA A 155 -8.82 86.78 -45.94
CA ALA A 155 -7.95 85.61 -46.02
C ALA A 155 -7.13 85.46 -44.73
N GLU A 156 -6.60 86.55 -44.19
CA GLU A 156 -5.91 86.59 -42.89
C GLU A 156 -6.83 86.14 -41.75
N LYS A 157 -8.07 86.66 -41.68
CA LYS A 157 -9.06 86.21 -40.69
C LYS A 157 -9.38 84.72 -40.81
N ARG A 158 -9.54 84.20 -42.04
CA ARG A 158 -9.77 82.77 -42.31
C ARG A 158 -8.60 81.92 -41.84
N GLN A 159 -7.37 82.30 -42.22
CA GLN A 159 -6.17 81.61 -41.75
C GLN A 159 -6.05 81.63 -40.22
N HIS A 160 -6.39 82.74 -39.59
CA HIS A 160 -6.33 82.85 -38.14
C HIS A 160 -7.35 81.95 -37.45
N ALA A 161 -8.56 81.81 -38.03
CA ALA A 161 -9.59 80.90 -37.56
C ALA A 161 -9.20 79.42 -37.79
N ASP A 162 -8.67 79.09 -38.96
CA ASP A 162 -8.19 77.74 -39.28
C ASP A 162 -7.06 77.32 -38.35
N ARG A 163 -6.09 78.22 -38.09
CA ARG A 163 -5.01 77.97 -37.14
C ARG A 163 -5.54 77.64 -35.74
N LYS A 164 -6.52 78.40 -35.23
CA LYS A 164 -7.15 78.12 -33.93
C LYS A 164 -7.87 76.77 -33.92
N MET A 165 -8.65 76.47 -34.97
CA MET A 165 -9.32 75.18 -35.12
C MET A 165 -8.33 74.00 -35.16
N PHE A 166 -7.20 74.16 -35.83
CA PHE A 166 -6.14 73.15 -35.84
C PHE A 166 -5.46 73.02 -34.48
N GLU A 167 -5.18 74.12 -33.79
CA GLU A 167 -4.62 74.12 -32.43
C GLU A 167 -5.55 73.41 -31.44
N GLU A 168 -6.86 73.68 -31.50
CA GLU A 168 -7.88 72.99 -30.69
C GLU A 168 -7.93 71.48 -30.98
N LYS A 169 -7.95 71.09 -32.26
CA LYS A 169 -7.94 69.67 -32.67
C LYS A 169 -6.65 68.95 -32.26
N LEU A 170 -5.50 69.62 -32.35
CA LEU A 170 -4.22 69.08 -31.87
C LEU A 170 -4.25 68.89 -30.35
N SER A 171 -4.77 69.86 -29.60
CA SER A 171 -4.93 69.76 -28.15
C SER A 171 -5.86 68.61 -27.75
N GLN A 172 -6.98 68.44 -28.47
CA GLN A 172 -7.91 67.34 -28.24
C GLN A 172 -7.26 65.97 -28.54
N CYS A 173 -6.62 65.83 -29.69
CA CYS A 173 -5.91 64.59 -30.06
C CYS A 173 -4.80 64.26 -29.05
N GLN A 174 -4.09 65.27 -28.55
CA GLN A 174 -3.08 65.11 -27.51
C GLN A 174 -3.69 64.62 -26.19
N ALA A 175 -4.80 65.20 -25.74
CA ALA A 175 -5.49 64.79 -24.52
C ALA A 175 -5.98 63.33 -24.61
N GLU A 176 -6.57 62.94 -25.75
CA GLU A 176 -7.01 61.57 -26.01
C GLU A 176 -5.82 60.58 -26.02
N ALA A 177 -4.70 60.95 -26.65
CA ALA A 177 -3.48 60.14 -26.63
C ALA A 177 -2.92 59.96 -25.21
N GLU A 178 -2.94 61.00 -24.37
CA GLU A 178 -2.52 60.91 -22.97
C GLU A 178 -3.46 60.05 -22.13
N GLN A 179 -4.77 60.14 -22.35
CA GLN A 179 -5.75 59.27 -21.69
C GLN A 179 -5.55 57.82 -22.08
N ASN A 180 -5.38 57.52 -23.37
CA ASN A 180 -5.08 56.18 -23.86
C ASN A 180 -3.75 55.66 -23.31
N ARG A 181 -2.73 56.53 -23.21
CA ARG A 181 -1.44 56.18 -22.60
C ARG A 181 -1.60 55.80 -21.13
N ARG A 182 -2.40 56.56 -20.36
CA ARG A 182 -2.70 56.25 -18.95
C ARG A 182 -3.40 54.90 -18.80
N GLY A 183 -4.48 54.67 -19.54
CA GLY A 183 -5.20 53.39 -19.51
C GLY A 183 -4.33 52.19 -19.92
N ARG A 184 -3.42 52.39 -20.89
CA ARG A 184 -2.44 51.36 -21.28
C ARG A 184 -1.44 51.06 -20.16
N LEU A 185 -0.95 52.07 -19.45
CA LEU A 185 -0.01 51.87 -18.32
C LEU A 185 -0.69 51.10 -17.19
N GLU A 186 -1.91 51.48 -16.82
CA GLU A 186 -2.69 50.76 -15.80
C GLU A 186 -2.97 49.31 -16.21
N ALA A 187 -3.33 49.07 -17.48
CA ALA A 187 -3.50 47.72 -18.00
C ALA A 187 -2.19 46.90 -17.96
N GLN A 188 -1.06 47.55 -18.23
CA GLN A 188 0.27 46.92 -18.17
C GLN A 188 0.66 46.55 -16.74
N GLU A 189 0.42 47.44 -15.76
CA GLU A 189 0.68 47.16 -14.34
C GLU A 189 -0.19 46.00 -13.84
N ASN A 190 -1.50 46.04 -14.11
CA ASN A 190 -2.42 44.95 -13.78
C ASN A 190 -2.05 43.62 -14.45
N ALA A 191 -1.54 43.65 -15.68
CA ALA A 191 -1.06 42.44 -16.36
C ALA A 191 0.24 41.92 -15.72
N ALA A 192 1.14 42.81 -15.30
CA ALA A 192 2.37 42.44 -14.61
C ALA A 192 2.10 41.83 -13.23
N GLU A 193 1.11 42.32 -12.49
CA GLU A 193 0.68 41.73 -11.22
C GLU A 193 0.10 40.33 -11.40
N ARG A 194 -0.85 40.15 -12.34
CA ARG A 194 -1.38 38.82 -12.66
C ARG A 194 -0.28 37.86 -13.14
N GLN A 195 0.71 38.36 -13.87
CA GLN A 195 1.83 37.53 -14.30
C GLN A 195 2.67 37.03 -13.11
N LYS A 196 2.87 37.86 -12.07
CA LYS A 196 3.53 37.43 -10.82
C LYS A 196 2.72 36.35 -10.11
N GLU A 197 1.41 36.52 -9.99
CA GLU A 197 0.53 35.51 -9.38
C GLU A 197 0.61 34.16 -10.12
N VAL A 198 0.58 34.20 -11.46
CA VAL A 198 0.72 33.00 -12.30
C VAL A 198 2.09 32.33 -12.10
N GLU A 199 3.17 33.11 -11.94
CA GLU A 199 4.51 32.58 -11.67
C GLU A 199 4.59 31.91 -10.29
N GLU A 200 3.98 32.50 -9.26
CA GLU A 200 3.90 31.91 -7.92
C GLU A 200 3.11 30.60 -7.92
N LEU A 201 1.97 30.56 -8.60
CA LEU A 201 1.17 29.35 -8.77
C LEU A 201 1.94 28.26 -9.52
N ARG A 202 2.65 28.61 -10.60
CA ARG A 202 3.51 27.67 -11.33
C ARG A 202 4.64 27.13 -10.45
N ARG A 203 5.26 27.98 -9.62
CA ARG A 203 6.29 27.55 -8.67
C ARG A 203 5.73 26.55 -7.66
N LEU A 204 4.56 26.82 -7.08
CA LEU A 204 3.90 25.93 -6.13
C LEU A 204 3.51 24.60 -6.77
N MET A 205 2.88 24.64 -7.95
CA MET A 205 2.52 23.45 -8.73
C MET A 205 3.75 22.57 -9.03
N SER A 206 4.88 23.18 -9.41
CA SER A 206 6.13 22.44 -9.63
C SER A 206 6.68 21.83 -8.34
N GLY A 207 6.54 22.51 -7.20
CA GLY A 207 6.88 21.95 -5.88
C GLY A 207 6.06 20.71 -5.56
N MET A 208 4.73 20.82 -5.67
CA MET A 208 3.81 19.70 -5.45
C MET A 208 4.04 18.54 -6.41
N GLU A 209 4.35 18.81 -7.68
CA GLU A 209 4.65 17.76 -8.66
C GLU A 209 5.93 16.99 -8.28
N LYS A 210 6.97 17.68 -7.84
CA LYS A 210 8.21 17.04 -7.34
C LYS A 210 7.96 16.22 -6.07
N GLU A 211 7.19 16.75 -5.13
CA GLU A 211 6.81 16.04 -3.91
C GLU A 211 5.98 14.78 -4.23
N HIS A 212 5.01 14.90 -5.14
CA HIS A 212 4.21 13.77 -5.60
C HIS A 212 5.08 12.69 -6.25
N GLN A 213 6.00 13.07 -7.14
CA GLN A 213 6.96 12.14 -7.75
C GLN A 213 7.86 11.47 -6.69
N GLN A 214 8.34 12.24 -5.71
CA GLN A 214 9.16 11.71 -4.62
C GLN A 214 8.37 10.73 -3.73
N LEU A 215 7.09 11.01 -3.45
CA LEU A 215 6.22 10.12 -2.69
C LEU A 215 5.93 8.82 -3.44
N LEU A 216 5.68 8.88 -4.75
CA LEU A 216 5.52 7.69 -5.59
C LEU A 216 6.80 6.84 -5.59
N GLN A 217 7.97 7.47 -5.69
CA GLN A 217 9.25 6.77 -5.61
C GLN A 217 9.44 6.09 -4.25
N LYS A 218 9.11 6.77 -3.15
CA LYS A 218 9.17 6.20 -1.79
C LYS A 218 8.17 5.05 -1.61
N MET A 219 6.94 5.17 -2.12
CA MET A 219 5.99 4.05 -2.08
C MET A 219 6.56 2.82 -2.79
N LYS A 220 7.12 3.00 -4.00
CA LYS A 220 7.72 1.91 -4.75
C LYS A 220 8.89 1.26 -4.00
N GLN A 221 9.75 2.07 -3.39
CA GLN A 221 10.85 1.56 -2.55
C GLN A 221 10.32 0.74 -1.37
N ASN A 222 9.28 1.22 -0.68
CA ASN A 222 8.66 0.51 0.43
C ASN A 222 7.99 -0.80 -0.02
N GLU A 223 7.34 -0.82 -1.19
CA GLU A 223 6.76 -2.04 -1.78
C GLU A 223 7.86 -3.07 -2.10
N ASP A 224 8.98 -2.63 -2.67
CA ASP A 224 10.14 -3.49 -2.96
C ASP A 224 10.77 -4.04 -1.67
N GLU A 225 10.92 -3.22 -0.63
CA GLU A 225 11.41 -3.63 0.69
C GLU A 225 10.46 -4.63 1.36
N LEU A 226 9.16 -4.36 1.33
CA LEU A 226 8.15 -5.28 1.85
C LEU A 226 8.15 -6.62 1.10
N GLY A 227 8.36 -6.59 -0.23
CA GLY A 227 8.52 -7.77 -1.05
C GLY A 227 9.75 -8.61 -0.66
N LYS A 228 10.87 -7.96 -0.34
CA LYS A 228 12.08 -8.63 0.18
C LYS A 228 11.84 -9.26 1.54
N MET A 229 11.22 -8.53 2.47
CA MET A 229 10.89 -9.06 3.80
C MET A 229 9.99 -10.30 3.71
N LYS A 230 8.95 -10.28 2.87
CA LYS A 230 8.08 -11.45 2.63
C LYS A 230 8.83 -12.62 1.99
N SER A 231 9.80 -12.34 1.13
CA SER A 231 10.63 -13.40 0.52
C SER A 231 11.60 -14.00 1.53
N GLN A 232 12.11 -13.19 2.45
CA GLN A 232 12.96 -13.63 3.56
C GLN A 232 12.15 -14.44 4.58
N GLU A 233 10.95 -13.99 4.95
CA GLU A 233 10.03 -14.74 5.82
C GLU A 233 9.74 -16.15 5.27
N LYS A 234 9.56 -16.27 3.95
CA LYS A 234 9.46 -17.59 3.28
C LYS A 234 10.74 -18.42 3.34
N GLN A 235 11.92 -17.79 3.35
CA GLN A 235 13.18 -18.51 3.57
C GLN A 235 13.39 -18.90 5.03
N ASP A 236 12.77 -18.17 5.95
CA ASP A 236 12.78 -18.46 7.39
C ASP A 236 11.75 -19.53 7.78
N GLU A 237 10.76 -19.85 6.93
CA GLU A 237 9.83 -20.96 7.16
C GLU A 237 10.48 -22.30 7.55
N PRO A 238 11.51 -22.83 6.85
CA PRO A 238 12.16 -24.07 7.28
C PRO A 238 12.83 -23.96 8.66
N PHE A 239 13.31 -22.76 9.04
CA PHE A 239 13.82 -22.53 10.38
C PHE A 239 12.68 -22.50 11.40
N GLN A 240 11.56 -21.88 11.06
CA GLN A 240 10.36 -21.83 11.89
C GLN A 240 9.74 -23.23 12.09
N GLU A 241 9.62 -24.03 11.04
CA GLU A 241 9.19 -25.44 11.13
C GLU A 241 10.10 -26.24 12.06
N ARG A 242 11.43 -26.05 11.96
CA ARG A 242 12.39 -26.70 12.85
C ARG A 242 12.25 -26.24 14.29
N CYS A 243 11.96 -24.95 14.53
CA CYS A 243 11.67 -24.44 15.87
C CYS A 243 10.39 -25.07 16.44
N GLU A 244 9.31 -25.15 15.66
CA GLU A 244 8.05 -25.78 16.07
C GLU A 244 8.23 -27.28 16.37
N GLU A 245 9.01 -27.98 15.55
CA GLU A 245 9.36 -29.38 15.80
C GLU A 245 10.14 -29.52 17.11
N LEU A 246 11.13 -28.65 17.33
CA LEU A 246 11.91 -28.66 18.56
C LEU A 246 11.04 -28.38 19.79
N GLU A 247 10.11 -27.41 19.71
CA GLU A 247 9.15 -27.12 20.78
C GLU A 247 8.25 -28.32 21.11
N LYS A 248 7.75 -29.03 20.08
CA LYS A 248 6.99 -30.29 20.27
C LYS A 248 7.84 -31.34 20.98
N THR A 249 9.10 -31.52 20.59
CA THR A 249 9.99 -32.49 21.27
C THR A 249 10.26 -32.09 22.72
N VAL A 250 10.43 -30.80 23.01
CA VAL A 250 10.60 -30.29 24.37
C VAL A 250 9.35 -30.52 25.20
N GLY A 251 8.16 -30.31 24.65
CA GLY A 251 6.89 -30.65 25.30
C GLY A 251 6.80 -32.13 25.68
N ASN A 252 7.06 -33.02 24.71
CA ASN A 252 7.05 -34.47 24.91
C ASN A 252 8.06 -34.93 25.97
N LEU A 253 9.25 -34.31 26.00
CA LEU A 253 10.27 -34.61 27.01
C LEU A 253 9.85 -34.14 28.41
N LYS A 254 9.21 -32.97 28.52
CA LYS A 254 8.65 -32.48 29.80
C LYS A 254 7.59 -33.44 30.34
N GLU A 255 6.71 -33.96 29.49
CA GLU A 255 5.71 -34.96 29.88
C GLU A 255 6.37 -36.27 30.36
N LYS A 256 7.37 -36.77 29.64
CA LYS A 256 8.14 -37.97 30.05
C LYS A 256 8.81 -37.77 31.41
N ILE A 257 9.41 -36.60 31.65
CA ILE A 257 10.00 -36.26 32.95
C ILE A 257 8.92 -36.28 34.03
N HIS A 258 7.74 -35.70 33.76
CA HIS A 258 6.63 -35.68 34.71
C HIS A 258 6.15 -37.10 35.06
N HIS A 259 5.96 -37.97 34.07
CA HIS A 259 5.58 -39.37 34.30
C HIS A 259 6.64 -40.15 35.09
N LEU A 260 7.93 -39.93 34.80
CA LEU A 260 9.02 -40.54 35.55
C LEU A 260 9.04 -40.06 37.01
N ASP A 261 8.78 -38.78 37.27
CA ASP A 261 8.69 -38.22 38.62
C ASP A 261 7.52 -38.83 39.41
N ASP A 262 6.36 -39.02 38.79
CA ASP A 262 5.22 -39.69 39.43
C ASP A 262 5.53 -41.16 39.75
N MET A 263 6.18 -41.88 38.83
CA MET A 263 6.64 -43.26 39.09
C MET A 263 7.66 -43.30 40.24
N LEU A 264 8.58 -42.34 40.28
CA LEU A 264 9.56 -42.24 41.36
C LEU A 264 8.88 -41.98 42.71
N LYS A 265 7.92 -41.04 42.78
CA LYS A 265 7.14 -40.77 43.99
C LYS A 265 6.35 -42.00 44.45
N SER A 266 5.76 -42.75 43.51
CA SER A 266 5.04 -44.00 43.81
C SER A 266 5.98 -45.06 44.41
N GLN A 267 7.15 -45.26 43.80
CA GLN A 267 8.18 -46.17 44.32
C GLN A 267 8.68 -45.73 45.70
N GLN A 268 8.96 -44.43 45.89
CA GLN A 268 9.36 -43.89 47.19
C GLN A 268 8.29 -44.14 48.25
N ARG A 269 7.00 -43.94 47.94
CA ARG A 269 5.89 -44.24 48.86
C ARG A 269 5.87 -45.71 49.24
N LYS A 270 6.06 -46.61 48.28
CA LYS A 270 6.11 -48.06 48.53
C LYS A 270 7.28 -48.45 49.44
N VAL A 271 8.47 -47.89 49.21
CA VAL A 271 9.63 -48.13 50.09
C VAL A 271 9.38 -47.61 51.50
N ARG A 272 8.77 -46.42 51.67
CA ARG A 272 8.38 -45.91 52.99
C ARG A 272 7.42 -46.87 53.70
N GLN A 273 6.41 -47.39 53.01
CA GLN A 273 5.49 -48.40 53.55
C GLN A 273 6.23 -49.69 53.94
N MET A 274 7.17 -50.16 53.13
CA MET A 274 7.99 -51.34 53.47
C MET A 274 8.85 -51.11 54.71
N ILE A 275 9.46 -49.93 54.85
CA ILE A 275 10.24 -49.56 56.05
C ILE A 275 9.34 -49.55 57.28
N GLU A 276 8.15 -48.94 57.19
CA GLU A 276 7.16 -48.89 58.27
C GLU A 276 6.71 -50.30 58.68
N GLN A 277 6.40 -51.17 57.72
CA GLN A 277 6.05 -52.57 57.99
C GLN A 277 7.19 -53.33 58.69
N LEU A 278 8.44 -53.13 58.25
CA LEU A 278 9.60 -53.76 58.88
C LEU A 278 9.84 -53.24 60.31
N GLN A 279 9.66 -51.94 60.55
CA GLN A 279 9.77 -51.35 61.89
C GLN A 279 8.69 -51.89 62.85
N ASN A 280 7.45 -52.03 62.38
CA ASN A 280 6.36 -52.63 63.17
C ASN A 280 6.63 -54.10 63.49
N SER A 281 7.15 -54.87 62.54
CA SER A 281 7.54 -56.27 62.77
C SER A 281 8.69 -56.39 63.77
N ARG A 282 9.69 -55.50 63.68
CA ARG A 282 10.83 -55.46 64.60
C ARG A 282 10.40 -55.16 66.04
N THR A 283 9.55 -54.16 66.24
CA THR A 283 9.03 -53.81 67.59
C THR A 283 8.21 -54.96 68.18
N ALA A 284 7.32 -55.56 67.39
CA ALA A 284 6.58 -56.75 67.82
C ALA A 284 7.50 -57.93 68.18
N MET A 285 8.60 -58.13 67.45
CA MET A 285 9.60 -59.15 67.79
C MET A 285 10.32 -58.84 69.10
N GLN A 286 10.70 -57.58 69.32
CA GLN A 286 11.32 -57.14 70.58
C GLN A 286 10.39 -57.35 71.78
N GLU A 287 9.10 -57.06 71.66
CA GLU A 287 8.09 -57.34 72.70
C GLU A 287 8.02 -58.84 73.03
N LYS A 288 8.04 -59.70 71.99
CA LYS A 288 8.07 -61.15 72.19
C LYS A 288 9.35 -61.62 72.88
N ASP A 289 10.50 -61.04 72.53
CA ASP A 289 11.78 -61.37 73.16
C ASP A 289 11.81 -60.95 74.65
N SER A 290 11.21 -59.80 75.00
CA SER A 290 11.03 -59.39 76.41
C SER A 290 10.20 -60.41 77.19
N VAL A 291 9.07 -60.86 76.64
CA VAL A 291 8.25 -61.92 77.27
C VAL A 291 9.01 -63.23 77.40
N ILE A 292 9.79 -63.62 76.37
CA ILE A 292 10.63 -64.82 76.45
C ILE A 292 11.66 -64.68 77.58
N GLN A 293 12.25 -63.50 77.77
CA GLN A 293 13.21 -63.25 78.83
C GLN A 293 12.55 -63.31 80.22
N GLU A 294 11.39 -62.68 80.42
CA GLU A 294 10.62 -62.78 81.67
C GLU A 294 10.27 -64.24 82.01
N LEU A 295 9.85 -65.03 81.02
CA LEU A 295 9.57 -66.45 81.20
C LEU A 295 10.84 -67.25 81.54
N ARG A 296 11.98 -66.93 80.95
CA ARG A 296 13.27 -67.55 81.29
C ARG A 296 13.66 -67.26 82.74
N GLU A 297 13.51 -66.01 83.18
CA GLU A 297 13.77 -65.62 84.58
C GLU A 297 12.85 -66.36 85.54
N LYS A 298 11.56 -66.49 85.20
CA LYS A 298 10.60 -67.26 86.01
C LYS A 298 10.97 -68.74 86.07
N VAL A 299 11.40 -69.34 84.97
CA VAL A 299 11.89 -70.73 84.94
C VAL A 299 13.13 -70.88 85.80
N SER A 300 14.12 -69.99 85.70
CA SER A 300 15.33 -70.02 86.53
C SER A 300 15.01 -69.89 88.02
N TRP A 301 14.08 -69.01 88.39
CA TRP A 301 13.60 -68.86 89.76
C TRP A 301 12.94 -70.15 90.27
N LEU A 302 12.03 -70.73 89.49
CA LEU A 302 11.39 -72.01 89.82
C LEU A 302 12.40 -73.17 89.88
N GLN A 303 13.45 -73.15 89.06
CA GLN A 303 14.50 -74.16 89.08
C GLN A 303 15.34 -74.06 90.37
N ALA A 304 15.68 -72.85 90.81
CA ALA A 304 16.39 -72.63 92.07
C ALA A 304 15.53 -73.05 93.28
N GLU A 305 14.25 -72.71 93.28
CA GLU A 305 13.31 -73.16 94.31
C GLU A 305 13.17 -74.69 94.33
N ASN A 306 13.07 -75.34 93.16
CA ASN A 306 13.04 -76.79 93.07
C ASN A 306 14.33 -77.44 93.59
N LEU A 307 15.50 -76.84 93.32
CA LEU A 307 16.77 -77.32 93.82
C LEU A 307 16.84 -77.20 95.35
N GLU A 308 16.43 -76.06 95.93
CA GLU A 308 16.36 -75.87 97.38
C GLU A 308 15.44 -76.89 98.06
N LEU A 309 14.29 -77.19 97.44
CA LEU A 309 13.38 -78.24 97.92
C LEU A 309 13.99 -79.64 97.82
N GLN A 310 14.76 -79.92 96.76
CA GLN A 310 15.50 -81.17 96.61
C GLN A 310 16.60 -81.31 97.68
N ASP A 311 17.40 -80.26 97.91
CA ASP A 311 18.44 -80.25 98.94
C ASP A 311 17.85 -80.48 100.34
N LYS A 312 16.68 -79.89 100.64
CA LYS A 312 15.93 -80.16 101.88
C LYS A 312 15.52 -81.63 101.99
N LEU A 313 14.98 -82.21 100.91
CA LEU A 313 14.59 -83.61 100.86
C LEU A 313 15.79 -84.55 101.09
N ASP A 314 16.93 -84.26 100.45
CA ASP A 314 18.15 -85.05 100.58
C ASP A 314 18.76 -84.95 101.99
N HIS A 315 18.68 -83.79 102.63
CA HIS A 315 19.06 -83.64 104.04
C HIS A 315 18.15 -84.46 104.98
N PHE A 316 16.83 -84.48 104.76
CA PHE A 316 15.92 -85.35 105.53
C PHE A 316 16.23 -86.83 105.33
N MET A 317 16.54 -87.23 104.09
CA MET A 317 16.95 -88.60 103.77
C MET A 317 18.29 -88.97 104.44
N SER A 318 19.25 -88.04 104.48
CA SER A 318 20.58 -88.26 105.06
C SER A 318 20.58 -88.30 106.59
N ASN A 319 19.76 -87.47 107.25
CA ASN A 319 19.63 -87.44 108.71
C ASN A 319 18.74 -88.57 109.27
N ASN A 320 18.15 -89.39 108.40
CA ASN A 320 17.26 -90.49 108.81
C ASN A 320 17.68 -91.81 108.13
N PRO A 321 18.85 -92.39 108.49
CA PRO A 321 19.39 -93.59 107.82
C PRO A 321 18.60 -94.89 108.11
N GLY A 322 17.45 -94.79 108.79
CA GLY A 322 16.69 -95.95 109.28
C GLY A 322 15.54 -96.42 108.40
N HIS A 323 14.78 -95.54 107.73
CA HIS A 323 13.57 -95.98 107.04
C HIS A 323 13.16 -95.02 105.91
N THR A 324 13.39 -95.43 104.67
CA THR A 324 12.39 -95.51 103.57
C THR A 324 13.14 -95.71 102.26
N SER A 325 13.51 -96.96 102.01
CA SER A 325 13.64 -97.46 100.65
C SER A 325 12.28 -97.41 99.95
N TYR A 326 12.29 -97.40 98.61
CA TYR A 326 11.14 -97.51 97.70
C TYR A 326 10.35 -96.24 97.36
N LEU A 327 10.99 -95.21 96.80
CA LEU A 327 10.37 -94.46 95.68
C LEU A 327 11.44 -94.08 94.66
N SER A 328 11.83 -95.06 93.85
CA SER A 328 12.74 -94.84 92.72
C SER A 328 12.01 -94.05 91.63
N ARG A 329 12.40 -92.78 91.52
CA ARG A 329 11.90 -91.78 90.58
C ARG A 329 12.45 -92.05 89.18
N GLY A 330 11.70 -92.76 88.36
CA GLY A 330 11.96 -92.85 86.92
C GLY A 330 11.55 -91.55 86.22
N TYR A 331 12.43 -90.54 86.19
CA TYR A 331 12.31 -89.44 85.24
C TYR A 331 12.61 -89.95 83.82
N SER A 332 11.59 -90.51 83.16
CA SER A 332 11.59 -90.67 81.72
C SER A 332 11.50 -89.29 81.08
N LYS A 333 12.53 -88.93 80.30
CA LYS A 333 12.51 -87.77 79.40
C LYS A 333 11.27 -87.87 78.50
N PRO A 334 10.40 -86.85 78.43
CA PRO A 334 9.39 -86.84 77.38
C PRO A 334 10.09 -86.65 76.02
N PRO A 335 9.72 -87.43 74.99
CA PRO A 335 10.23 -87.22 73.65
C PRO A 335 9.72 -85.88 73.11
N ALA A 336 10.60 -85.14 72.43
CA ALA A 336 10.29 -83.86 71.82
C ALA A 336 9.08 -83.97 70.86
N PRO A 337 8.09 -83.08 70.93
CA PRO A 337 7.03 -83.03 69.93
C PRO A 337 7.63 -82.56 68.59
N ASN A 338 7.52 -83.41 67.57
CA ASN A 338 7.78 -83.06 66.18
C ASN A 338 6.77 -81.99 65.72
N PHE A 339 7.11 -80.71 65.91
CA PHE A 339 6.45 -79.63 65.21
C PHE A 339 6.87 -79.65 63.73
N LYS A 340 6.07 -80.33 62.90
CA LYS A 340 6.06 -80.04 61.46
C LYS A 340 5.60 -78.59 61.30
N ARG A 341 6.55 -77.69 61.11
CA ARG A 341 6.29 -76.29 60.76
C ARG A 341 5.76 -76.26 59.33
N VAL A 342 4.45 -76.35 59.16
CA VAL A 342 3.82 -75.96 57.89
C VAL A 342 3.94 -74.44 57.82
N TYR A 343 4.88 -73.95 57.04
CA TYR A 343 4.85 -72.57 56.58
C TYR A 343 3.64 -72.43 55.65
N LEU A 344 2.48 -72.00 56.17
CA LEU A 344 1.57 -71.22 55.34
C LEU A 344 2.15 -69.80 55.26
N PRO A 345 2.41 -69.25 54.06
CA PRO A 345 2.80 -67.86 53.93
C PRO A 345 1.64 -66.96 54.42
N PRO A 346 1.90 -65.97 55.30
CA PRO A 346 0.86 -65.04 55.72
C PRO A 346 0.53 -64.11 54.55
N GLY A 347 -0.73 -64.14 54.10
CA GLY A 347 -1.33 -63.06 53.33
C GLY A 347 -1.09 -63.08 51.82
N SER A 348 -1.66 -64.04 51.09
CA SER A 348 -1.98 -63.84 49.66
C SER A 348 -3.22 -62.94 49.52
N GLY A 349 -3.12 -61.68 49.94
CA GLY A 349 -4.12 -60.64 49.69
C GLY A 349 -4.03 -60.10 48.27
N ARG A 350 -4.10 -60.98 47.26
CA ARG A 350 -4.28 -60.54 45.87
C ARG A 350 -5.78 -60.59 45.56
N PRO A 351 -6.45 -59.46 45.31
CA PRO A 351 -7.76 -59.51 44.70
C PRO A 351 -7.60 -60.05 43.27
N PHE A 352 -8.44 -61.01 42.89
CA PHE A 352 -8.50 -61.51 41.51
C PHE A 352 -8.80 -60.35 40.54
N PRO A 353 -8.30 -60.38 39.30
CA PRO A 353 -8.60 -59.34 38.32
C PRO A 353 -10.08 -59.39 37.96
N LEU A 354 -10.83 -58.33 38.29
CA LEU A 354 -12.19 -58.10 37.82
C LEU A 354 -12.11 -57.54 36.39
N ILE A 355 -12.39 -58.40 35.40
CA ILE A 355 -12.58 -57.99 34.01
C ILE A 355 -13.98 -57.36 33.92
N LYS A 356 -14.06 -56.06 33.69
CA LYS A 356 -15.30 -55.43 33.23
C LYS A 356 -15.34 -55.51 31.71
N LEU A 357 -16.19 -56.39 31.19
CA LEU A 357 -16.65 -56.32 29.82
C LEU A 357 -17.58 -55.11 29.70
N VAL A 358 -17.19 -54.14 28.88
CA VAL A 358 -18.08 -53.08 28.41
C VAL A 358 -18.57 -53.54 27.05
N GLU A 359 -19.85 -53.88 26.96
CA GLU A 359 -20.53 -54.06 25.67
C GLU A 359 -20.55 -52.72 24.94
N THR A 360 -20.02 -52.70 23.72
CA THR A 360 -20.26 -51.68 22.69
C THR A 360 -21.21 -52.20 21.66
#